data_AF-A0AAJ2UZA9-F1
#
_entry.id   AF-A0AAJ2UZA9-F1
#
_cell.length_a   1.000
_cell.length_b   1.000
_cell.length_c   1.000
_cell.angle_alpha   90.00
_cell.angle_beta   90.00
_cell.angle_gamma   90.00
#
_symmetry.space_group_name_H-M   'P 1'
#
loop_
_entity.id
_entity.type
_entity.pdbx_description
1 polymer ?
#
loop_
_entity_poly.entity_id
_entity_poly.type
_entity_poly.pdbx_seq_one_letter_code
_entity_poly.pdbx_strand_id
1 'polypeptide(L)'
;MSSAMSVGRQADCDRRRQRVMKAVNVAAQKGARITVSGIARQAGVDRTFLYRHRDLLELVHAAELEPSERDPASGASAVSRASLQADLANAQARNVRLAARILQLEKRLSSELGEQAWHESGLGAPVDVEELQGAVTRLEQRNVELTEALEESQADLRAAREANRELTRSLNQRGEQKAPGPSRPR
;
A
#
# COMPACT_ATOMS: atom_id res chain seq x y z
N MET A 1 -57.34 -7.48 41.25
CA MET A 1 -58.09 -6.51 40.39
C MET A 1 -57.21 -5.73 39.39
N SER A 2 -55.88 -5.65 39.55
CA SER A 2 -54.99 -4.90 38.62
C SER A 2 -54.75 -5.59 37.26
N SER A 3 -54.71 -6.93 37.23
CA SER A 3 -54.42 -7.72 36.00
C SER A 3 -55.49 -7.60 34.91
N ALA A 4 -56.78 -7.51 35.27
CA ALA A 4 -57.86 -7.33 34.29
C ALA A 4 -57.81 -5.96 33.59
N MET A 5 -57.40 -4.91 34.31
CA MET A 5 -57.24 -3.57 33.72
C MET A 5 -56.01 -3.47 32.83
N SER A 6 -54.89 -4.15 33.16
CA SER A 6 -53.73 -4.19 32.27
C SER A 6 -54.01 -4.95 30.98
N VAL A 7 -54.78 -6.05 31.04
CA VAL A 7 -55.22 -6.80 29.85
C VAL A 7 -56.13 -5.96 28.96
N GLY A 8 -57.06 -5.20 29.56
CA GLY A 8 -57.92 -4.28 28.81
C GLY A 8 -57.15 -3.17 28.09
N ARG A 9 -56.14 -2.58 28.76
CA ARG A 9 -55.27 -1.56 28.14
C ARG A 9 -54.41 -2.14 27.01
N GLN A 10 -53.92 -3.36 27.19
CA GLN A 10 -53.14 -4.04 26.15
C GLN A 10 -54.00 -4.30 24.91
N ALA A 11 -55.21 -4.82 25.08
CA ALA A 11 -56.15 -5.05 23.98
C ALA A 11 -56.54 -3.75 23.24
N ASP A 12 -56.68 -2.62 23.95
CA ASP A 12 -56.94 -1.33 23.30
C ASP A 12 -55.74 -0.82 22.50
N CYS A 13 -54.53 -0.96 23.04
CA CYS A 13 -53.29 -0.66 22.31
C CYS A 13 -53.18 -1.48 21.02
N ASP A 14 -53.45 -2.79 21.08
CA ASP A 14 -53.35 -3.68 19.92
C ASP A 14 -54.37 -3.32 18.84
N ARG A 15 -55.61 -2.97 19.21
CA ARG A 15 -56.63 -2.46 18.28
C ARG A 15 -56.20 -1.15 17.62
N ARG A 16 -55.58 -0.23 18.37
CA ARG A 16 -55.05 1.03 17.80
C ARG A 16 -53.91 0.76 16.82
N ARG A 17 -52.98 -0.15 17.14
CA ARG A 17 -51.91 -0.56 16.22
C ARG A 17 -52.46 -1.16 14.93
N GLN A 18 -53.44 -2.07 15.03
CA GLN A 18 -54.08 -2.67 13.86
C GLN A 18 -54.75 -1.63 12.96
N ARG A 19 -55.41 -0.61 13.54
CA ARG A 19 -55.98 0.50 12.77
C ARG A 19 -54.93 1.33 12.05
N VAL A 20 -53.78 1.60 12.69
CA VAL A 20 -52.65 2.29 12.06
C VAL A 20 -52.09 1.48 10.89
N MET A 21 -51.80 0.20 11.07
CA MET A 21 -51.31 -0.66 9.99
C MET A 21 -52.29 -0.71 8.81
N LYS A 22 -53.60 -0.84 9.10
CA LYS A 22 -54.64 -0.81 8.06
C LYS A 22 -54.69 0.53 7.34
N ALA A 23 -54.55 1.65 8.05
CA ALA A 23 -54.54 2.98 7.45
C ALA A 23 -53.33 3.18 6.52
N VAL A 24 -52.15 2.72 6.91
CA VAL A 24 -50.97 2.76 6.04
C VAL A 24 -51.16 1.92 4.78
N ASN A 25 -51.64 0.68 4.91
CA ASN A 25 -51.90 -0.18 3.74
C ASN A 25 -52.92 0.44 2.77
N VAL A 26 -53.98 1.06 3.31
CA VAL A 26 -54.98 1.75 2.47
C VAL A 26 -54.40 2.99 1.81
N ALA A 27 -53.54 3.75 2.50
CA ALA A 27 -52.87 4.92 1.92
C ALA A 27 -51.92 4.51 0.78
N ALA A 28 -51.14 3.45 0.98
CA ALA A 28 -50.28 2.86 -0.03
C ALA A 28 -51.06 2.37 -1.26
N GLN A 29 -52.19 1.67 -1.07
CA GLN A 29 -53.03 1.19 -2.17
C GLN A 29 -53.69 2.32 -2.99
N LYS A 30 -54.05 3.42 -2.33
CA LYS A 30 -54.71 4.58 -2.95
C LYS A 30 -53.74 5.53 -3.64
N GLY A 31 -52.43 5.34 -3.44
CA GLY A 31 -51.41 6.21 -3.98
C GLY A 31 -51.41 7.63 -3.40
N ALA A 32 -52.04 7.83 -2.23
CA ALA A 32 -52.12 9.14 -1.60
C ALA A 32 -50.79 9.48 -0.92
N ARG A 33 -50.41 10.77 -0.89
CA ARG A 33 -49.25 11.23 -0.13
C ARG A 33 -49.36 10.78 1.32
N ILE A 34 -48.47 9.86 1.70
CA ILE A 34 -48.40 9.30 3.05
C ILE A 34 -47.77 10.37 3.93
N THR A 35 -48.44 10.70 5.05
CA THR A 35 -47.91 11.60 6.07
C THR A 35 -48.32 11.08 7.44
N VAL A 36 -47.46 11.25 8.44
CA VAL A 36 -47.75 10.91 9.86
C VAL A 36 -49.09 11.51 10.33
N SER A 37 -49.36 12.76 9.96
CA SER A 37 -50.62 13.43 10.30
C SER A 37 -51.84 12.84 9.58
N GLY A 38 -51.70 12.49 8.30
CA GLY A 38 -52.76 11.87 7.52
C GLY A 38 -53.14 10.48 8.04
N ILE A 39 -52.14 9.67 8.36
CA ILE A 39 -52.34 8.32 8.88
C ILE A 39 -52.94 8.35 10.29
N ALA A 40 -52.49 9.26 11.16
CA ALA A 40 -53.10 9.44 12.49
C ALA A 40 -54.60 9.73 12.39
N ARG A 41 -54.99 10.66 11.51
CA ARG A 41 -56.40 11.01 11.24
C ARG A 41 -57.18 9.83 10.68
N GLN A 42 -56.61 9.10 9.72
CA GLN A 42 -57.26 7.97 9.05
C GLN A 42 -57.41 6.75 9.99
N ALA A 43 -56.45 6.52 10.88
CA ALA A 43 -56.50 5.46 11.88
C ALA A 43 -57.39 5.82 13.08
N GLY A 44 -57.74 7.11 13.26
CA GLY A 44 -58.49 7.62 14.40
C GLY A 44 -57.68 7.54 15.70
N VAL A 45 -56.41 7.95 15.64
CA VAL A 45 -55.45 7.93 16.75
C VAL A 45 -54.70 9.26 16.83
N ASP A 46 -54.29 9.68 18.04
CA ASP A 46 -53.50 10.90 18.25
C ASP A 46 -52.07 10.78 17.71
N ARG A 47 -51.48 11.89 17.23
CA ARG A 47 -50.10 11.92 16.71
C ARG A 47 -49.08 11.46 17.75
N THR A 48 -49.30 11.81 19.02
CA THR A 48 -48.44 11.43 20.15
C THR A 48 -48.34 9.91 20.30
N PHE A 49 -49.38 9.17 19.94
CA PHE A 49 -49.34 7.71 19.94
C PHE A 49 -48.35 7.16 18.92
N LEU A 50 -48.30 7.74 17.71
CA LEU A 50 -47.33 7.33 16.69
C LEU A 50 -45.91 7.67 17.11
N TYR A 51 -45.67 8.84 17.69
CA TYR A 51 -44.33 9.21 18.19
C TYR A 51 -43.88 8.36 19.39
N ARG A 52 -44.83 7.88 20.21
CA ARG A 52 -44.53 6.96 21.32
C ARG A 52 -44.19 5.54 20.83
N HIS A 53 -44.68 5.16 19.66
CA HIS A 53 -44.47 3.85 19.05
C HIS A 53 -43.56 3.96 17.82
N ARG A 54 -42.25 3.94 18.09
CA ARG A 54 -41.20 4.10 17.08
C ARG A 54 -41.34 3.13 15.90
N ASP A 55 -41.78 1.90 16.15
CA ASP A 55 -42.01 0.89 15.13
C ASP A 55 -43.11 1.28 14.13
N LEU A 56 -44.20 1.89 14.62
CA LEU A 56 -45.26 2.39 13.74
C LEU A 56 -44.77 3.58 12.93
N LEU A 57 -43.97 4.44 13.53
CA LEU A 57 -43.38 5.60 12.87
C LEU A 57 -42.39 5.19 11.77
N GLU A 58 -41.56 4.18 12.01
CA GLU A 58 -40.69 3.57 11.01
C GLU A 58 -41.49 2.96 9.86
N LEU A 59 -42.63 2.31 10.14
CA LEU A 59 -43.53 1.78 9.12
C LEU A 59 -44.13 2.90 8.26
N VAL A 60 -44.56 4.01 8.87
CA VAL A 60 -45.05 5.18 8.14
C VAL A 60 -43.96 5.76 7.25
N HIS A 61 -42.74 5.94 7.74
CA HIS A 61 -41.63 6.47 6.94
C HIS A 61 -41.19 5.52 5.82
N ALA A 62 -41.19 4.21 6.06
CA ALA A 62 -40.92 3.23 5.02
C ALA A 62 -41.97 3.34 3.90
N ALA A 63 -43.25 3.47 4.26
CA ALA A 63 -44.33 3.67 3.29
C ALA A 63 -44.25 5.04 2.58
N GLU A 64 -43.78 6.10 3.24
CA GLU A 64 -43.51 7.41 2.62
C GLU A 64 -42.39 7.34 1.57
N LEU A 65 -41.40 6.46 1.76
CA LEU A 65 -40.27 6.28 0.85
C LEU A 65 -40.61 5.39 -0.36
N GLU A 66 -41.69 4.62 -0.30
CA GLU A 66 -42.23 3.81 -1.39
C GLU A 66 -43.09 4.70 -2.32
N PRO A 67 -42.62 5.03 -3.54
CA PRO A 67 -43.38 5.87 -4.46
C PRO A 67 -44.58 5.08 -4.99
N SER A 68 -45.75 5.71 -4.98
CA SER A 68 -46.95 5.11 -5.55
C SER A 68 -46.80 5.01 -7.07
N GLU A 69 -46.79 3.80 -7.63
CA GLU A 69 -46.67 3.55 -9.08
C GLU A 69 -47.86 4.10 -9.92
N ARG A 70 -48.84 4.75 -9.30
CA ARG A 70 -50.13 5.15 -9.90
C ARG A 70 -50.38 6.66 -9.91
N ASP A 71 -49.38 7.47 -10.23
CA ASP A 71 -49.60 8.88 -10.60
C ASP A 71 -49.53 9.04 -12.13
N PRO A 72 -50.64 8.83 -12.88
CA PRO A 72 -50.66 8.99 -14.34
C PRO A 72 -50.63 10.47 -14.79
N ALA A 73 -50.62 11.43 -13.86
CA ALA A 73 -50.63 12.86 -14.17
C ALA A 73 -49.24 13.52 -14.22
N SER A 74 -48.17 12.80 -13.91
CA SER A 74 -46.81 13.34 -13.94
C SER A 74 -46.09 13.00 -15.24
N GLY A 75 -46.57 13.57 -16.35
CA GLY A 75 -45.89 13.57 -17.65
C GLY A 75 -44.56 14.35 -17.69
N ALA A 76 -43.93 14.59 -16.53
CA ALA A 76 -42.72 15.40 -16.38
C ALA A 76 -41.59 14.68 -15.60
N SER A 77 -41.68 13.36 -15.37
CA SER A 77 -40.57 12.57 -14.82
C SER A 77 -40.18 11.45 -15.79
N ALA A 78 -39.65 11.83 -16.96
CA ALA A 78 -39.25 10.90 -18.02
C ALA A 78 -38.07 9.97 -17.63
N VAL A 79 -37.49 10.13 -16.44
CA VAL A 79 -36.39 9.31 -15.96
C VAL A 79 -36.89 8.47 -14.79
N SER A 80 -36.97 7.15 -15.00
CA SER A 80 -37.37 6.21 -13.96
C SER A 80 -36.32 6.20 -12.83
N ARG A 81 -36.74 5.86 -11.60
CA ARG A 81 -35.81 5.67 -10.48
C ARG A 81 -34.70 4.67 -10.81
N ALA A 82 -35.04 3.63 -11.57
CA ALA A 82 -34.06 2.64 -12.04
C ALA A 82 -33.00 3.28 -12.95
N SER A 83 -33.38 4.22 -13.82
CA SER A 83 -32.45 4.97 -14.67
C SER A 83 -31.51 5.84 -13.84
N LEU A 84 -32.02 6.56 -12.83
CA LEU A 84 -31.18 7.37 -11.92
C LEU A 84 -30.20 6.51 -11.10
N GLN A 85 -30.64 5.34 -10.64
CA GLN A 85 -29.77 4.39 -9.92
C GLN A 85 -28.67 3.85 -10.84
N ALA A 86 -29.00 3.52 -12.09
CA ALA A 86 -28.03 3.10 -13.09
C ALA A 86 -27.02 4.21 -13.40
N ASP A 87 -27.48 5.45 -13.54
CA ASP A 87 -26.61 6.61 -13.78
C ASP A 87 -25.67 6.88 -12.60
N LEU A 88 -26.16 6.75 -11.37
CA LEU A 88 -25.35 6.87 -10.16
C LEU A 88 -24.28 5.76 -10.09
N ALA A 89 -24.64 4.51 -10.35
CA ALA A 89 -23.68 3.41 -10.42
C ALA A 89 -22.62 3.63 -11.51
N ASN A 90 -23.04 4.11 -12.68
CA ASN A 90 -22.14 4.44 -13.79
C ASN A 90 -21.21 5.61 -13.45
N ALA A 91 -21.68 6.62 -12.72
CA ALA A 91 -20.86 7.73 -12.25
C ALA A 91 -19.84 7.25 -11.21
N GLN A 92 -20.25 6.40 -10.26
CA GLN A 92 -19.34 5.79 -9.27
C GLN A 92 -18.26 4.95 -9.94
N ALA A 93 -18.61 4.10 -10.91
CA ALA A 93 -17.64 3.30 -11.65
C ALA A 93 -16.66 4.16 -12.48
N ARG A 94 -17.12 5.30 -13.02
CA ARG A 94 -16.23 6.28 -13.68
C ARG A 94 -15.27 6.92 -12.69
N ASN A 95 -15.75 7.34 -11.52
CA ASN A 95 -14.90 7.93 -10.47
C ASN A 95 -13.80 6.97 -10.01
N VAL A 96 -14.13 5.69 -9.80
CA VAL A 96 -13.11 4.67 -9.43
C VAL A 96 -12.04 4.54 -10.51
N ARG A 97 -12.43 4.49 -11.79
CA ARG A 97 -11.47 4.41 -12.91
C ARG A 97 -10.59 5.66 -13.00
N LEU A 98 -11.17 6.85 -12.80
CA LEU A 98 -10.42 8.10 -12.82
C LEU A 98 -9.44 8.18 -11.64
N ALA A 99 -9.85 7.78 -10.43
CA ALA A 99 -8.97 7.74 -9.26
C ALA A 99 -7.78 6.78 -9.47
N ALA A 100 -8.02 5.59 -10.04
CA ALA A 100 -6.96 4.66 -10.39
C ALA A 100 -5.99 5.24 -11.43
N ARG A 101 -6.51 6.00 -12.41
CA ARG A 101 -5.68 6.66 -13.42
C ARG A 101 -4.84 7.79 -12.81
N ILE A 102 -5.39 8.58 -11.89
CA ILE A 102 -4.67 9.62 -11.17
C ILE A 102 -3.50 9.00 -10.40
N LEU A 103 -3.74 7.95 -9.61
CA LEU A 103 -2.68 7.25 -8.88
C LEU A 103 -1.59 6.70 -9.81
N GLN A 104 -1.96 6.17 -10.97
CA GLN A 104 -0.99 5.71 -11.96
C GLN A 104 -0.14 6.87 -12.51
N LEU A 105 -0.76 8.01 -12.81
CA LEU A 105 -0.07 9.19 -13.31
C LEU A 105 0.83 9.80 -12.25
N GLU A 106 0.38 9.89 -11.00
CA GLU A 106 1.20 10.34 -9.86
C GLU A 106 2.41 9.45 -9.67
N LYS A 107 2.25 8.12 -9.72
CA LYS A 107 3.39 7.19 -9.62
C LYS A 107 4.40 7.39 -10.76
N ARG A 108 3.91 7.57 -11.99
CA ARG A 108 4.79 7.86 -13.14
C ARG A 108 5.49 9.20 -12.96
N LEU A 109 4.78 10.24 -12.58
CA LEU A 109 5.35 11.55 -12.32
C LEU A 109 6.41 11.50 -11.22
N SER A 110 6.15 10.77 -10.12
CA SER A 110 7.16 10.58 -9.06
C SER A 110 8.38 9.81 -9.53
N SER A 111 8.22 8.87 -10.46
CA SER A 111 9.34 8.14 -11.06
C SER A 111 10.18 9.07 -11.93
N GLU A 112 9.54 9.82 -12.84
CA GLU A 112 10.23 10.76 -13.74
C GLU A 112 10.93 11.87 -12.95
N LEU A 113 10.26 12.45 -11.94
CA LEU A 113 10.86 13.45 -11.06
C LEU A 113 11.96 12.85 -10.18
N GLY A 114 11.83 11.58 -9.78
CA GLY A 114 12.87 10.85 -9.06
C GLY A 114 14.12 10.66 -9.92
N GLU A 115 13.95 10.24 -11.18
CA GLU A 115 15.04 10.12 -12.17
C GLU A 115 15.68 11.49 -12.45
N GLN A 116 14.88 12.54 -12.67
CA GLN A 116 15.39 13.89 -12.88
C GLN A 116 16.16 14.40 -11.66
N ALA A 117 15.62 14.25 -10.45
CA ALA A 117 16.31 14.62 -9.22
C ALA A 117 17.59 13.79 -9.02
N TRP A 118 17.58 12.52 -9.41
CA TRP A 118 18.77 11.65 -9.39
C TRP A 118 19.86 12.16 -10.34
N HIS A 119 19.49 12.54 -11.56
CA HIS A 119 20.39 13.14 -12.55
C HIS A 119 20.92 14.51 -12.11
N GLU A 120 20.06 15.40 -11.62
CA GLU A 120 20.42 16.76 -11.19
C GLU A 120 21.26 16.78 -9.90
N SER A 121 21.09 15.80 -9.02
CA SER A 121 21.88 15.67 -7.78
C SER A 121 23.34 15.28 -8.02
N GLY A 122 23.75 15.04 -9.28
CA GLY A 122 25.12 14.61 -9.62
C GLY A 122 25.44 13.16 -9.23
N LEU A 123 24.48 12.46 -8.62
CA LEU A 123 24.50 11.00 -8.36
C LEU A 123 24.09 10.20 -9.61
N GLY A 124 23.53 10.87 -10.62
CA GLY A 124 23.14 10.33 -11.91
C GLY A 124 23.93 10.86 -13.10
N ALA A 125 25.00 11.65 -12.88
CA ALA A 125 26.11 11.65 -13.84
C ALA A 125 26.80 10.29 -13.69
N PRO A 126 27.21 9.61 -14.79
CA PRO A 126 28.10 8.47 -14.61
C PRO A 126 29.34 9.05 -13.91
N VAL A 127 29.53 8.74 -12.62
CA VAL A 127 30.87 8.78 -12.05
C VAL A 127 31.64 7.87 -12.98
N ASP A 128 32.45 8.48 -13.83
CA ASP A 128 32.78 7.98 -15.15
C ASP A 128 33.23 6.52 -15.05
N VAL A 129 32.28 5.60 -15.26
CA VAL A 129 32.46 4.20 -14.88
C VAL A 129 33.58 3.62 -15.72
N GLU A 130 33.75 4.17 -16.93
CA GLU A 130 34.86 3.91 -17.82
C GLU A 130 36.19 4.46 -17.27
N GLU A 131 36.23 5.65 -16.66
CA GLU A 131 37.44 6.14 -15.98
C GLU A 131 37.78 5.31 -14.74
N LEU A 132 36.78 4.89 -13.95
CA LEU A 132 36.99 4.02 -12.79
C LEU A 132 37.44 2.63 -13.22
N GLN A 133 36.82 2.03 -14.23
CA GLN A 133 37.27 0.77 -14.81
C GLN A 133 38.67 0.92 -15.39
N GLY A 134 38.95 2.02 -16.10
CA GLY A 134 40.30 2.33 -16.59
C GLY A 134 41.31 2.49 -15.45
N ALA A 135 40.91 3.10 -14.33
CA ALA A 135 41.77 3.22 -13.14
C ALA A 135 42.01 1.86 -12.47
N VAL A 136 40.98 1.01 -12.38
CA VAL A 136 41.09 -0.36 -11.86
C VAL A 136 42.05 -1.17 -12.73
N THR A 137 41.88 -1.18 -14.06
CA THR A 137 42.77 -1.91 -14.98
C THR A 137 44.21 -1.40 -14.89
N ARG A 138 44.43 -0.07 -14.77
CA ARG A 138 45.77 0.50 -14.56
C ARG A 138 46.39 0.06 -13.23
N LEU A 139 45.59 0.04 -12.16
CA LEU A 139 46.05 -0.40 -10.84
C LEU A 139 46.34 -1.91 -10.80
N GLU A 140 45.55 -2.72 -11.49
CA GLU A 140 45.79 -4.15 -11.65
C GLU A 140 47.10 -4.41 -12.41
N GLN A 141 47.30 -3.73 -13.56
CA GLN A 141 48.54 -3.83 -14.32
C GLN A 141 49.74 -3.41 -13.47
N ARG A 142 49.62 -2.33 -12.68
CA ARG A 142 50.70 -1.88 -11.82
C ARG A 142 51.02 -2.88 -10.70
N ASN A 143 50.01 -3.58 -10.17
CA ASN A 143 50.24 -4.63 -9.18
C ASN A 143 50.99 -5.82 -9.78
N VAL A 144 50.67 -6.22 -11.01
CA VAL A 144 51.40 -7.28 -11.71
C VAL A 144 52.87 -6.89 -11.90
N GLU A 145 53.13 -5.71 -12.46
CA GLU A 145 54.50 -5.20 -12.65
C GLU A 145 55.31 -5.12 -11.35
N LEU A 146 54.69 -4.63 -10.27
CA LEU A 146 55.35 -4.55 -8.97
C LEU A 146 55.63 -5.93 -8.36
N THR A 147 54.76 -6.90 -8.63
CA THR A 147 54.95 -8.29 -8.17
C THR A 147 56.10 -8.94 -8.92
N GLU A 148 56.18 -8.78 -10.25
CA GLU A 148 57.28 -9.28 -11.07
C GLU A 148 58.62 -8.67 -10.64
N ALA A 149 58.67 -7.35 -10.43
CA ALA A 149 59.88 -6.67 -9.97
C ALA A 149 60.32 -7.14 -8.57
N LEU A 150 59.37 -7.46 -7.69
CA LEU A 150 59.67 -8.02 -6.37
C LEU A 150 60.25 -9.43 -6.50
N GLU A 151 59.70 -10.27 -7.38
CA GLU A 151 60.20 -11.62 -7.61
C GLU A 151 61.62 -11.61 -8.20
N GLU A 152 61.89 -10.74 -9.17
CA GLU A 152 63.22 -10.56 -9.74
C GLU A 152 64.24 -10.12 -8.68
N SER A 153 63.91 -9.09 -7.90
CA SER A 153 64.78 -8.62 -6.81
C SER A 153 65.04 -9.72 -5.76
N GLN A 154 64.03 -10.54 -5.45
CA GLN A 154 64.20 -11.68 -4.55
C GLN A 154 65.12 -12.76 -5.14
N ALA A 155 65.02 -13.04 -6.45
CA ALA A 155 65.90 -13.97 -7.13
C ALA A 155 67.35 -13.48 -7.11
N ASP A 156 67.57 -12.20 -7.41
CA ASP A 156 68.89 -11.56 -7.35
C ASP A 156 69.50 -11.62 -5.94
N LEU A 157 68.70 -11.33 -4.91
CA LEU A 157 69.15 -11.45 -3.51
C LEU A 157 69.51 -12.88 -3.14
N ARG A 158 68.78 -13.89 -3.64
CA ARG A 158 69.12 -15.31 -3.40
C ARG A 158 70.44 -15.65 -4.09
N ALA A 159 70.61 -15.27 -5.36
CA ALA A 159 71.85 -15.50 -6.10
C ALA A 159 73.05 -14.81 -5.42
N ALA A 160 72.91 -13.56 -5.00
CA ALA A 160 73.96 -12.82 -4.28
C ALA A 160 74.32 -13.46 -2.93
N ARG A 161 73.33 -14.00 -2.20
CA ARG A 161 73.55 -14.74 -0.95
C ARG A 161 74.25 -16.07 -1.17
N GLU A 162 73.88 -16.80 -2.23
CA GLU A 162 74.54 -18.05 -2.61
C GLU A 162 76.00 -17.81 -3.01
N ALA A 163 76.27 -16.80 -3.84
CA ALA A 163 77.61 -16.37 -4.20
C ALA A 163 78.43 -15.97 -2.96
N ASN A 164 77.84 -15.21 -2.02
CA ASN A 164 78.51 -14.86 -0.76
C ASN A 164 78.83 -16.09 0.10
N ARG A 165 77.91 -17.05 0.20
CA ARG A 165 78.14 -18.31 0.93
C ARG A 165 79.27 -19.10 0.29
N GLU A 166 79.32 -19.16 -1.03
CA GLU A 166 80.33 -19.88 -1.78
C GLU A 166 81.71 -19.21 -1.68
N LEU A 167 81.77 -17.88 -1.75
CA LEU A 167 82.96 -17.08 -1.46
C LEU A 167 83.46 -17.35 -0.04
N THR A 168 82.58 -17.29 0.96
CA THR A 168 82.93 -17.56 2.37
C THR A 168 83.46 -18.98 2.55
N ARG A 169 82.82 -19.99 1.92
CA ARG A 169 83.33 -21.37 1.90
C ARG A 169 84.73 -21.45 1.31
N SER A 170 84.98 -20.79 0.17
CA SER A 170 86.30 -20.80 -0.49
C SER A 170 87.38 -20.09 0.33
N LEU A 171 87.05 -19.01 1.04
CA LEU A 171 87.96 -18.29 1.91
C LEU A 171 88.31 -19.10 3.16
N ASN A 172 87.33 -19.76 3.78
CA ASN A 172 87.56 -20.64 4.93
C ASN A 172 88.46 -21.83 4.55
N GLN A 173 88.22 -22.48 3.41
CA GLN A 173 89.07 -23.56 2.90
C GLN A 173 90.51 -23.11 2.64
N ARG A 174 90.71 -21.90 2.07
CA ARG A 174 92.05 -21.29 1.89
C ARG A 174 92.72 -20.93 3.21
N GLY A 175 91.95 -20.50 4.22
CA GLY A 175 92.44 -20.18 5.57
C GLY A 175 92.90 -21.42 6.34
N GLU A 176 92.14 -22.51 6.28
CA GLU A 176 92.49 -23.81 6.86
C GLU A 176 93.76 -24.40 6.25
N GLN A 177 93.94 -24.28 4.93
CA GLN A 177 95.18 -24.69 4.25
C GLN A 177 96.42 -23.89 4.69
N LYS A 178 96.24 -22.68 5.22
CA LYS A 178 97.33 -21.80 5.68
C LYS A 178 97.72 -22.01 7.15
N ALA A 179 96.96 -22.78 7.93
CA ALA A 179 97.24 -23.05 9.34
C ALA A 179 97.78 -24.48 9.57
N PRO A 180 99.12 -24.70 9.58
CA PRO A 180 99.68 -25.93 10.11
C PRO A 180 99.66 -25.85 11.64
N GLY A 181 98.72 -26.56 12.28
CA GLY A 181 98.76 -26.81 13.72
C GLY A 181 99.98 -27.67 14.08
N PRO A 182 100.71 -27.34 15.16
CA PRO A 182 102.05 -27.85 15.42
C PRO A 182 102.03 -29.34 15.78
N SER A 183 102.97 -30.08 15.20
CA SER A 183 103.35 -31.43 15.58
C SER A 183 103.70 -31.48 17.07
N ARG A 184 103.01 -32.35 17.82
CA ARG A 184 103.45 -32.76 19.16
C ARG A 184 103.93 -34.22 19.12
N PRO A 185 105.11 -34.52 19.68
CA PRO A 185 105.80 -35.78 19.45
C PRO A 185 105.56 -36.84 20.52
N ARG A 186 105.89 -38.07 20.09
CA ARG A 186 106.08 -39.36 20.78
C ARG A 186 104.85 -40.17 21.15
#